data_AF-A0A377XRG0-F1
#
_entry.id   AF-A0A377XRG0-F1
#
_cell.length_a   1.000
_cell.length_b   1.000
_cell.length_c   1.000
_cell.angle_alpha   90.00
_cell.angle_beta   90.00
_cell.angle_gamma   90.00
#
_symmetry.space_group_name_H-M   'P 1'
#
loop_
_entity.id
_entity.type
_entity.pdbx_description
1 polymer ?
#
loop_
_entity_poly.entity_id
_entity_poly.type
_entity_poly.pdbx_seq_one_letter_code
_entity_poly.pdbx_strand_id
1 'polypeptide(L)' 'MALVGDIKSTLKALLPLLEEKTDRHFLDKALEHYRDARKGLDDLAKTQR' A
#
# COMPACT_ATOMS: atom_id res chain seq x y z
N MET A 1 -3.23 -23.67 1.73
CA MET A 1 -2.11 -23.67 2.71
C MET A 1 -1.77 -22.23 3.04
N ALA A 2 -1.42 -21.92 4.29
CA ALA A 2 -0.97 -20.60 4.72
C ALA A 2 0.49 -20.68 5.16
N LEU A 3 1.22 -19.57 5.09
CA LEU A 3 2.56 -19.45 5.66
C LEU A 3 2.45 -18.95 7.11
N VAL A 4 3.24 -19.56 8.01
CA VAL A 4 3.37 -19.14 9.41
C VAL A 4 4.79 -18.61 9.60
N GLY A 5 4.92 -17.35 10.03
CA GLY A 5 6.21 -16.70 10.24
C GLY A 5 6.05 -15.27 10.75
N ASP A 6 7.08 -14.76 11.41
CA ASP A 6 7.15 -13.35 11.79
C ASP A 6 7.40 -12.48 10.56
N ILE A 7 6.63 -11.39 10.41
CA ILE A 7 6.67 -10.52 9.23
C ILE A 7 8.08 -10.03 8.93
N LYS A 8 8.81 -9.54 9.94
CA LYS A 8 10.12 -8.92 9.74
C LYS A 8 11.16 -9.94 9.27
N SER A 9 11.22 -11.08 9.93
CA SER A 9 12.17 -12.15 9.57
C SER A 9 11.83 -12.78 8.22
N THR A 10 10.54 -13.01 7.94
CA THR A 10 10.07 -13.56 6.67
C THR A 10 10.37 -12.62 5.50
N LEU A 11 10.08 -11.32 5.62
CA LEU A 11 10.40 -10.36 4.54
C LEU A 11 11.90 -10.27 4.26
N LYS A 12 12.76 -10.27 5.29
CA LYS A 12 14.21 -10.26 5.11
C LYS A 12 14.74 -11.48 4.35
N ALA A 13 14.17 -12.65 4.61
CA ALA A 13 14.55 -13.88 3.92
C ALA A 13 14.02 -13.94 2.49
N LEU A 14 12.83 -13.38 2.24
CA LEU A 14 12.16 -13.47 0.95
C LEU A 14 12.64 -12.42 -0.06
N LEU A 15 12.92 -11.19 0.36
CA LEU A 15 13.26 -10.07 -0.52
C LEU A 15 14.40 -10.37 -1.52
N PRO A 16 15.52 -11.02 -1.15
CA PRO A 16 16.60 -11.34 -2.09
C PRO A 16 16.22 -12.35 -3.18
N LEU A 17 15.12 -13.08 -3.01
CA LEU A 17 14.66 -14.13 -3.92
C LEU A 17 13.61 -13.63 -4.91
N LEU A 18 13.09 -12.41 -4.71
CA LEU A 18 12.05 -11.83 -5.55
C LEU A 18 12.68 -10.99 -6.67
N GLU A 19 12.17 -11.16 -7.88
CA GLU A 19 12.44 -10.24 -8.98
C GLU A 19 11.58 -8.99 -8.85
N GLU A 20 12.16 -7.83 -9.16
CA GLU A 20 11.44 -6.57 -9.14
C GLU A 20 10.42 -6.50 -10.29
N LYS A 21 9.14 -6.32 -9.96
CA LYS A 21 8.11 -5.99 -10.95
C LYS A 21 8.08 -4.48 -11.19
N THR A 22 8.46 -4.07 -12.39
CA THR A 22 8.51 -2.64 -12.79
C THR A 22 7.16 -2.08 -13.27
N ASP A 23 6.23 -2.95 -13.68
CA ASP A 23 4.87 -2.53 -14.01
C ASP A 23 4.09 -2.13 -12.75
N ARG A 24 3.77 -0.84 -12.69
CA ARG A 24 3.18 -0.16 -11.54
C ARG A 24 1.78 0.37 -11.78
N HIS A 25 1.16 0.11 -12.95
CA HIS A 25 -0.12 0.72 -13.33
C HIS A 25 -1.21 0.51 -12.27
N PHE A 26 -1.29 -0.69 -11.69
CA PHE A 26 -2.27 -0.97 -10.63
C PHE A 26 -1.96 -0.21 -9.32
N LEU A 27 -0.68 -0.13 -8.94
CA LEU A 27 -0.25 0.62 -7.75
C LEU A 27 -0.57 2.10 -7.90
N ASP A 28 -0.25 2.68 -9.05
CA ASP A 28 -0.48 4.11 -9.30
C ASP A 28 -1.99 4.42 -9.27
N LYS A 29 -2.85 3.58 -9.87
CA LYS A 29 -4.31 3.71 -9.78
C LYS A 29 -4.84 3.63 -8.34
N ALA A 30 -4.31 2.71 -7.53
CA ALA A 30 -4.70 2.60 -6.12
C ALA A 30 -4.28 3.84 -5.31
N LEU A 31 -3.10 4.40 -5.60
CA LEU A 31 -2.62 5.64 -4.98
C LEU A 31 -3.48 6.85 -5.38
N GLU A 32 -3.94 6.94 -6.63
CA GLU A 32 -4.89 7.97 -7.07
C GLU A 32 -6.20 7.88 -6.30
N HIS A 33 -6.80 6.69 -6.22
CA HIS A 33 -8.02 6.47 -5.44
C HIS A 33 -7.85 6.86 -3.97
N TYR A 34 -6.69 6.53 -3.36
CA TYR A 34 -6.40 6.93 -1.98
C TYR A 34 -6.33 8.46 -1.83
N ARG A 35 -5.68 9.16 -2.76
CA ARG A 35 -5.59 10.63 -2.74
C ARG A 35 -6.97 11.26 -2.85
N ASP A 36 -7.83 10.76 -3.73
CA ASP A 36 -9.18 11.29 -3.90
C ASP A 36 -10.07 11.04 -2.68
N ALA A 37 -10.00 9.84 -2.09
CA ALA A 37 -10.68 9.54 -0.83
C ALA A 37 -10.21 10.46 0.31
N ARG A 38 -8.91 10.76 0.35
CA ARG A 38 -8.34 11.64 1.38
C ARG A 38 -8.84 13.08 1.26
N LYS A 39 -9.02 13.62 0.05
CA LYS A 39 -9.59 14.96 -0.15
C LYS A 39 -10.97 15.08 0.49
N GLY A 40 -11.84 14.09 0.27
CA GLY A 40 -13.17 14.07 0.89
C GLY A 40 -13.12 14.07 2.42
N LEU A 41 -12.18 13.33 3.01
CA LEU A 41 -11.95 13.32 4.46
C LEU A 41 -11.40 14.68 4.96
N ASP A 42 -10.46 15.27 4.22
CA ASP A 42 -9.86 16.54 4.58
C ASP A 42 -10.87 17.70 4.49
N ASP A 43 -11.79 17.68 3.52
CA ASP A 43 -12.85 18.68 3.38
C ASP A 43 -13.92 18.56 4.47
N LEU A 44 -14.25 17.33 4.88
CA LEU A 44 -15.09 17.08 6.06
C LEU A 44 -14.42 17.62 7.34
N ALA A 45 -13.10 17.42 7.48
CA ALA A 45 -12.34 17.90 8.63
C ALA A 45 -12.23 19.43 8.70
N LYS A 46 -12.24 20.14 7.56
CA LYS A 46 -12.26 21.61 7.52
C LYS A 46 -13.61 22.21 7.91
N THR A 47 -14.71 21.50 7.64
CA THR A 47 -16.09 21.96 7.89
C THR A 47 -16.51 21.78 9.36
N GLN A 48 -15.85 20.91 10.12
CA GLN A 48 -16.12 20.63 11.54
C GLN A 48 -15.41 21.61 12.51
N ARG A 49 -15.08 22.83 12.06
CA ARG A 49 -14.51 23.90 12.92
C ARG A 49 -15.41 25.12 12.97
#